data_AF-A0A3N6MYW1-F1
#
_entry.id   AF-A0A3N6MYW1-F1
#
_cell.length_a   1.000
_cell.length_b   1.000
_cell.length_c   1.000
_cell.angle_alpha   90.00
_cell.angle_beta   90.00
_cell.angle_gamma   90.00
#
_symmetry.space_group_name_H-M   'P 1'
#
loop_
_entity.id
_entity.type
_entity.pdbx_description
1 polymer ?
#
loop_
_entity_poly.entity_id
_entity_poly.type
_entity_poly.pdbx_seq_one_letter_code
_entity_poly.pdbx_strand_id
1 'polypeptide(L)'
;MFESAAVYAASGVVYALAFVAFLTWSRRLSPRVRRMCHVLIALVGIAAVTSVLNAAGVGTITYGAESENLPDLIDDLLAYSILCGLAGALAGASRRLVATLVAVVFLMRASFAATTFVDGVVAIGAVLVVLVGYAAVVFLFAGRIWENAAQLSDRQRLLHWKARNLFLFLFGMLIVFGVAVFVDLLDPFVTAVVKCYIDVLFRVGFAGFLFANASVIEDDASGALLAERPGGGGGGETPPKAAT
;
A
#
# COMPACT_ATOMS: atom_id res chain seq x y z
N MET A 1 -6.55 -24.67 -23.59
CA MET A 1 -7.06 -23.64 -22.65
C MET A 1 -5.86 -23.19 -21.83
N PHE A 2 -5.54 -21.89 -21.81
CA PHE A 2 -4.50 -21.40 -20.90
C PHE A 2 -5.10 -21.43 -19.49
N GLU A 3 -4.54 -22.27 -18.64
CA GLU A 3 -5.07 -22.54 -17.31
C GLU A 3 -4.68 -21.37 -16.41
N SER A 4 -5.66 -20.69 -15.82
CA SER A 4 -5.45 -19.56 -14.89
C SER A 4 -4.48 -19.93 -13.76
N ALA A 5 -4.41 -21.22 -13.41
CA ALA A 5 -3.45 -21.80 -12.48
C ALA A 5 -1.98 -21.50 -12.85
N ALA A 6 -1.63 -21.54 -14.14
CA ALA A 6 -0.26 -21.24 -14.58
C ALA A 6 0.11 -19.77 -14.34
N VAL A 7 -0.85 -18.86 -14.50
CA VAL A 7 -0.66 -17.42 -14.22
C VAL A 7 -0.45 -17.21 -12.72
N TYR A 8 -1.28 -17.82 -11.87
CA TYR A 8 -1.12 -17.74 -10.42
C TYR A 8 0.19 -18.35 -9.93
N ALA A 9 0.60 -19.50 -10.49
CA ALA A 9 1.88 -20.13 -10.16
C ALA A 9 3.06 -19.22 -10.55
N ALA A 10 3.02 -18.62 -11.74
CA ALA A 10 4.04 -17.67 -12.18
C ALA A 10 4.11 -16.44 -11.26
N SER A 11 2.96 -15.87 -10.89
CA SER A 11 2.88 -14.77 -9.92
C SER A 11 3.46 -15.16 -8.55
N GLY A 12 3.16 -16.38 -8.08
CA GLY A 12 3.72 -16.93 -6.84
C GLY A 12 5.25 -17.01 -6.87
N VAL A 13 5.84 -17.44 -8.00
CA VAL A 13 7.31 -17.42 -8.19
C VAL A 13 7.85 -16.00 -8.13
N VAL A 14 7.21 -15.04 -8.81
CA VAL A 14 7.63 -13.63 -8.80
C VAL A 14 7.60 -13.06 -7.38
N TYR A 15 6.52 -13.29 -6.62
CA TYR A 15 6.42 -12.84 -5.23
C TYR A 15 7.44 -13.52 -4.32
N ALA A 16 7.69 -14.81 -4.49
CA ALA A 16 8.71 -15.53 -3.71
C ALA A 16 10.12 -14.98 -3.97
N LEU A 17 10.47 -14.72 -5.23
CA LEU A 17 11.75 -14.10 -5.60
C LEU A 17 11.85 -12.67 -5.03
N ALA A 18 10.79 -11.87 -5.17
CA ALA A 18 10.74 -10.52 -4.60
C ALA A 18 10.86 -10.53 -3.07
N PHE A 19 10.20 -11.48 -2.39
CA PHE A 19 10.29 -11.66 -0.95
C PHE A 19 11.73 -11.92 -0.50
N VAL A 20 12.43 -12.85 -1.16
CA VAL A 20 13.85 -13.15 -0.86
C VAL A 20 14.74 -11.94 -1.14
N ALA A 21 14.51 -11.23 -2.26
CA ALA A 21 15.25 -10.02 -2.60
C ALA A 21 15.05 -8.92 -1.54
N PHE A 22 13.82 -8.64 -1.11
CA PHE A 22 13.57 -7.62 -0.09
C PHE A 22 14.05 -8.04 1.30
N LEU A 23 13.96 -9.33 1.64
CA LEU A 23 14.48 -9.86 2.91
C LEU A 23 16.01 -9.78 2.98
N THR A 24 16.70 -10.02 1.87
CA THR A 24 18.16 -9.88 1.80
C THR A 24 18.58 -8.41 1.79
N TRP A 25 17.86 -7.53 1.08
CA TRP A 25 18.11 -6.10 1.08
C TRP A 25 17.87 -5.47 2.46
N SER A 26 16.81 -5.86 3.18
CA SER A 26 16.45 -5.27 4.47
C SER A 26 17.54 -5.42 5.54
N ARG A 27 18.43 -6.41 5.40
CA ARG A 27 19.60 -6.61 6.27
C ARG A 27 20.59 -5.45 6.23
N ARG A 28 20.59 -4.68 5.15
CA ARG A 28 21.46 -3.50 4.96
C ARG A 28 20.88 -2.21 5.55
N LEU A 29 19.62 -2.24 5.99
CA LEU A 29 18.90 -1.06 6.48
C LEU A 29 19.02 -0.90 8.00
N SER A 30 18.88 0.33 8.49
CA SER A 30 18.84 0.61 9.93
C SER A 30 17.65 -0.07 10.62
N PRO A 31 17.72 -0.35 11.94
CA PRO A 31 16.66 -1.08 12.65
C PRO A 31 15.26 -0.48 12.58
N ARG A 32 15.14 0.86 12.44
CA ARG A 32 13.85 1.55 12.35
C ARG A 32 13.22 1.43 10.96
N VAL A 33 13.97 1.76 9.90
CA VAL A 33 13.45 1.62 8.52
C VAL A 33 13.18 0.16 8.18
N ARG A 34 14.02 -0.75 8.69
CA ARG A 34 13.78 -2.19 8.60
C ARG A 34 12.42 -2.62 9.17
N ARG A 35 11.94 -2.02 10.26
CA ARG A 35 10.62 -2.36 10.83
C ARG A 35 9.48 -1.99 9.90
N MET A 36 9.55 -0.83 9.25
CA MET A 36 8.56 -0.42 8.24
C MET A 36 8.64 -1.32 7.00
N CYS A 37 9.85 -1.62 6.52
CA CYS A 37 10.07 -2.53 5.41
C CYS A 37 9.57 -3.96 5.70
N HIS A 38 9.64 -4.45 6.94
CA HIS A 38 9.11 -5.77 7.29
C HIS A 38 7.60 -5.90 7.06
N VAL A 39 6.83 -4.81 7.21
CA VAL A 39 5.39 -4.84 6.89
C VAL A 39 5.19 -5.10 5.39
N LEU A 40 5.97 -4.45 4.54
CA LEU A 40 5.92 -4.64 3.09
C LEU A 40 6.42 -6.03 2.66
N ILE A 41 7.51 -6.50 3.28
CA ILE A 41 8.01 -7.86 3.06
C ILE A 41 6.95 -8.90 3.46
N ALA A 42 6.26 -8.68 4.58
CA ALA A 42 5.17 -9.56 5.01
C ALA A 42 4.02 -9.59 3.99
N LEU A 43 3.61 -8.43 3.46
CA LEU A 43 2.60 -8.38 2.38
C LEU A 43 3.03 -9.14 1.13
N VAL A 44 4.28 -8.97 0.69
CA VAL A 44 4.81 -9.72 -0.47
C VAL A 44 4.86 -11.23 -0.17
N GLY A 45 5.18 -11.62 1.06
CA GLY A 45 5.17 -13.01 1.49
C GLY A 45 3.76 -13.62 1.54
N ILE A 46 2.78 -12.87 2.05
CA ILE A 46 1.36 -13.28 2.03
C ILE A 46 0.91 -13.47 0.59
N ALA A 47 1.20 -12.52 -0.30
CA ALA A 47 0.86 -12.61 -1.72
C ALA A 47 1.50 -13.83 -2.42
N ALA A 48 2.71 -14.22 -2.04
CA ALA A 48 3.33 -15.46 -2.53
C ALA A 48 2.52 -16.70 -2.10
N VAL A 49 2.11 -16.75 -0.82
CA VAL A 49 1.32 -17.86 -0.28
C VAL A 49 -0.07 -17.91 -0.93
N THR A 50 -0.78 -16.79 -1.04
CA THR A 50 -2.11 -16.75 -1.67
C THR A 50 -2.05 -17.11 -3.14
N SER A 51 -1.02 -16.66 -3.87
CA SER A 51 -0.81 -17.07 -5.27
C SER A 51 -0.66 -18.59 -5.42
N VAL A 52 0.05 -19.24 -4.50
CA VAL A 52 0.19 -20.71 -4.49
C VAL A 52 -1.14 -21.39 -4.15
N LEU A 53 -1.88 -20.88 -3.17
CA LEU A 53 -3.20 -21.40 -2.83
C LEU A 53 -4.17 -21.31 -4.02
N ASN A 54 -4.13 -20.21 -4.76
CA ASN A 54 -4.96 -20.01 -5.95
C ASN A 54 -4.57 -20.91 -7.10
N ALA A 55 -3.27 -21.10 -7.33
CA ALA A 55 -2.78 -22.05 -8.32
C ALA A 55 -3.25 -23.48 -8.00
N ALA A 56 -3.37 -23.82 -6.71
CA ALA A 56 -3.92 -25.09 -6.23
C ALA A 56 -5.46 -25.12 -6.16
N GLY A 57 -6.15 -24.03 -6.49
CA GLY A 57 -7.62 -23.91 -6.44
C GLY A 57 -8.20 -23.87 -5.02
N VAL A 58 -7.38 -23.66 -3.99
CA VAL A 58 -7.80 -23.67 -2.58
C VAL A 58 -8.48 -22.35 -2.19
N GLY A 59 -9.63 -22.43 -1.51
CA GLY A 59 -10.30 -21.26 -0.94
C GLY A 59 -11.22 -20.51 -1.91
N THR A 60 -11.55 -21.12 -3.06
CA THR A 60 -12.55 -20.58 -3.98
C THR A 60 -13.96 -20.82 -3.43
N ILE A 61 -14.75 -19.75 -3.35
CA ILE A 61 -16.16 -19.79 -2.99
C ILE A 61 -16.98 -19.52 -4.26
N THR A 62 -17.87 -20.43 -4.60
CA THR A 62 -18.75 -20.31 -5.77
C THR A 62 -20.15 -19.88 -5.33
N TYR A 63 -20.73 -18.90 -6.00
CA TYR A 63 -22.11 -18.47 -5.82
C TYR A 63 -22.79 -18.37 -7.19
N GLY A 64 -23.71 -19.30 -7.46
CA GLY A 64 -24.33 -19.40 -8.79
C GLY A 64 -23.29 -19.73 -9.87
N ALA A 65 -23.19 -18.87 -10.89
CA ALA A 65 -22.21 -18.99 -11.97
C ALA A 65 -20.89 -18.23 -11.67
N GLU A 66 -20.85 -17.43 -10.61
CA GLU A 66 -19.68 -16.64 -10.25
C GLU A 66 -18.86 -17.30 -9.14
N SER A 67 -17.60 -16.89 -9.03
CA SER A 67 -16.68 -17.38 -8.02
C SER A 67 -15.79 -16.26 -7.50
N GLU A 68 -15.64 -16.17 -6.17
CA GLU A 68 -14.65 -15.30 -5.52
C GLU A 68 -13.60 -16.16 -4.84
N ASN A 69 -12.33 -15.76 -4.95
CA ASN A 69 -11.24 -16.42 -4.29
C ASN A 69 -10.95 -15.76 -2.93
N LEU A 70 -11.17 -16.50 -1.84
CA LEU A 70 -11.06 -15.96 -0.49
C LEU A 70 -9.61 -15.60 -0.08
N PRO A 71 -8.57 -16.43 -0.38
CA PRO A 71 -7.17 -16.03 -0.18
C PRO A 71 -6.83 -14.69 -0.83
N ASP A 72 -7.22 -14.48 -2.10
CA ASP A 72 -6.97 -13.24 -2.82
C ASP A 72 -7.74 -12.05 -2.24
N LEU A 73 -9.00 -12.26 -1.88
CA LEU A 73 -9.81 -11.22 -1.24
C LEU A 73 -9.15 -10.72 0.05
N ILE A 74 -8.68 -11.64 0.90
CA ILE A 74 -8.02 -11.28 2.16
C ILE A 74 -6.69 -10.56 1.90
N ASP A 75 -5.87 -11.05 0.96
CA ASP A 75 -4.61 -10.40 0.62
C ASP A 75 -4.84 -9.00 0.03
N ASP A 76 -5.79 -8.82 -0.88
CA ASP A 76 -6.14 -7.53 -1.47
C ASP A 76 -6.63 -6.54 -0.41
N LEU A 77 -7.52 -6.98 0.50
CA LEU A 77 -8.01 -6.16 1.60
C LEU A 77 -6.87 -5.66 2.49
N LEU A 78 -5.93 -6.54 2.82
CA LEU A 78 -4.78 -6.18 3.65
C LEU A 78 -3.80 -5.27 2.89
N ALA A 79 -3.39 -5.68 1.70
CA ALA A 79 -2.39 -4.98 0.90
C ALA A 79 -2.84 -3.57 0.57
N TYR A 80 -4.03 -3.40 -0.01
CA TYR A 80 -4.51 -2.08 -0.44
C TYR A 80 -4.68 -1.13 0.74
N SER A 81 -5.29 -1.60 1.82
CA SER A 81 -5.49 -0.77 3.02
C SER A 81 -4.18 -0.39 3.70
N ILE A 82 -3.25 -1.33 3.87
CA ILE A 82 -1.96 -1.07 4.52
C ILE A 82 -1.10 -0.14 3.64
N LEU A 83 -1.04 -0.37 2.33
CA LEU A 83 -0.27 0.47 1.41
C LEU A 83 -0.82 1.90 1.35
N CYS A 84 -2.16 2.07 1.33
CA CYS A 84 -2.78 3.39 1.41
C CYS A 84 -2.47 4.09 2.74
N GLY A 85 -2.59 3.35 3.85
CA GLY A 85 -2.26 3.86 5.17
C GLY A 85 -0.80 4.29 5.28
N LEU A 86 0.12 3.51 4.72
CA LEU A 86 1.54 3.83 4.69
C LEU A 86 1.83 5.06 3.82
N ALA A 87 1.21 5.17 2.65
CA ALA A 87 1.33 6.35 1.79
C ALA A 87 0.86 7.64 2.50
N GLY A 88 -0.22 7.55 3.28
CA GLY A 88 -0.70 8.64 4.13
C GLY A 88 0.22 8.94 5.32
N ALA A 89 0.72 7.90 6.00
CA ALA A 89 1.63 8.05 7.14
C ALA A 89 2.96 8.70 6.75
N LEU A 90 3.49 8.39 5.56
CA LEU A 90 4.69 9.02 5.00
C LEU A 90 4.52 10.53 4.76
N ALA A 91 3.29 11.02 4.70
CA ALA A 91 2.97 12.45 4.58
C ALA A 91 2.93 13.19 5.94
N GLY A 92 3.22 12.50 7.05
CA GLY A 92 3.01 13.04 8.39
C GLY A 92 1.53 13.15 8.78
N ALA A 93 0.63 12.42 8.10
CA ALA A 93 -0.79 12.48 8.42
C ALA A 93 -1.09 11.96 9.83
N SER A 94 -2.04 12.60 10.52
CA SER A 94 -2.48 12.16 11.85
C SER A 94 -2.99 10.71 11.83
N ARG A 95 -2.86 10.00 12.96
CA ARG A 95 -3.36 8.61 13.10
C ARG A 95 -4.83 8.46 12.72
N ARG A 96 -5.66 9.47 13.00
CA ARG A 96 -7.09 9.49 12.62
C ARG A 96 -7.26 9.50 11.11
N LEU A 97 -6.52 10.35 10.39
CA LEU A 97 -6.58 10.41 8.93
C LEU A 97 -6.07 9.12 8.29
N VAL A 98 -4.98 8.55 8.79
CA VAL A 98 -4.48 7.25 8.33
C VAL A 98 -5.52 6.15 8.53
N ALA A 99 -6.15 6.09 9.71
CA ALA A 99 -7.23 5.13 9.97
C ALA A 99 -8.43 5.33 9.04
N THR A 100 -8.80 6.58 8.73
CA THR A 100 -9.86 6.87 7.75
C THR A 100 -9.48 6.36 6.36
N LEU A 101 -8.26 6.59 5.87
CA LEU A 101 -7.81 6.08 4.57
C LEU A 101 -7.89 4.55 4.51
N VAL A 102 -7.36 3.88 5.54
CA VAL A 102 -7.38 2.42 5.68
C VAL A 102 -8.82 1.89 5.62
N ALA A 103 -9.72 2.52 6.38
CA ALA A 103 -11.12 2.12 6.46
C ALA A 103 -11.87 2.34 5.13
N VAL A 104 -11.63 3.47 4.45
CA VAL A 104 -12.24 3.77 3.15
C VAL A 104 -11.79 2.75 2.10
N VAL A 105 -10.49 2.48 2.00
CA VAL A 105 -9.95 1.52 1.03
C VAL A 105 -10.41 0.09 1.34
N PHE A 106 -10.48 -0.27 2.63
CA PHE A 106 -11.03 -1.56 3.04
C PHE A 106 -12.49 -1.71 2.61
N LEU A 107 -13.32 -0.69 2.88
CA LEU A 107 -14.72 -0.68 2.51
C LEU A 107 -14.91 -0.75 0.99
N MET A 108 -14.07 -0.06 0.22
CA MET A 108 -14.11 -0.14 -1.24
C MET A 108 -13.87 -1.56 -1.73
N ARG A 109 -12.77 -2.21 -1.31
CA ARG A 109 -12.47 -3.59 -1.76
C ARG A 109 -13.52 -4.59 -1.28
N ALA A 110 -14.01 -4.45 -0.05
CA ALA A 110 -15.07 -5.30 0.49
C ALA A 110 -16.40 -5.12 -0.25
N SER A 111 -16.75 -3.87 -0.59
CA SER A 111 -17.96 -3.58 -1.38
C SER A 111 -17.84 -4.18 -2.78
N PHE A 112 -16.69 -4.04 -3.44
CA PHE A 112 -16.47 -4.68 -4.74
C PHE A 112 -16.57 -6.21 -4.65
N ALA A 113 -16.00 -6.84 -3.62
CA ALA A 113 -16.14 -8.29 -3.42
C ALA A 113 -17.60 -8.73 -3.22
N ALA A 114 -18.42 -7.86 -2.63
CA ALA A 114 -19.83 -8.16 -2.40
C ALA A 114 -20.62 -8.29 -3.71
N THR A 115 -20.15 -7.71 -4.84
CA THR A 115 -20.84 -7.81 -6.13
C THR A 115 -20.93 -9.25 -6.62
N THR A 116 -20.03 -10.14 -6.20
CA THR A 116 -20.10 -11.57 -6.53
C THR A 116 -21.30 -12.29 -5.88
N PHE A 117 -21.90 -11.69 -4.84
CA PHE A 117 -22.99 -12.30 -4.08
C PHE A 117 -24.33 -11.57 -4.25
N VAL A 118 -24.36 -10.46 -4.98
CA VAL A 118 -25.55 -9.61 -5.14
C VAL A 118 -25.67 -9.13 -6.57
N ASP A 119 -26.90 -9.09 -7.09
CA ASP A 119 -27.17 -8.68 -8.46
C ASP A 119 -27.90 -7.33 -8.56
N GLY A 120 -27.98 -6.81 -9.79
CA GLY A 120 -28.82 -5.67 -10.15
C GLY A 120 -28.43 -4.37 -9.45
N VAL A 121 -29.42 -3.65 -8.91
CA VAL A 121 -29.22 -2.30 -8.33
C VAL A 121 -28.29 -2.33 -7.12
N VAL A 122 -28.28 -3.42 -6.35
CA VAL A 122 -27.39 -3.55 -5.18
C VAL A 122 -25.94 -3.65 -5.62
N ALA A 123 -25.65 -4.43 -6.66
CA ALA A 123 -24.32 -4.56 -7.25
C ALA A 123 -23.81 -3.21 -7.79
N ILE A 124 -24.68 -2.46 -8.49
CA ILE A 124 -24.36 -1.10 -8.96
C ILE A 124 -24.05 -0.17 -7.78
N GLY A 125 -24.82 -0.25 -6.70
CA GLY A 125 -24.56 0.51 -5.48
C GLY A 125 -23.18 0.19 -4.87
N ALA A 126 -22.79 -1.09 -4.85
CA ALA A 126 -21.48 -1.51 -4.37
C ALA A 126 -20.33 -0.97 -5.23
N VAL A 127 -20.47 -0.96 -6.56
CA VAL A 127 -19.51 -0.31 -7.47
C VAL A 127 -19.47 1.21 -7.25
N LEU A 128 -20.62 1.85 -7.00
CA LEU A 128 -20.67 3.28 -6.70
C LEU A 128 -19.90 3.63 -5.41
N VAL A 129 -19.95 2.76 -4.38
CA VAL A 129 -19.13 2.91 -3.17
C VAL A 129 -17.64 2.92 -3.51
N VAL A 130 -17.19 2.09 -4.45
CA VAL A 130 -15.80 2.10 -4.93
C VAL A 130 -15.45 3.43 -5.60
N LEU A 131 -16.29 3.92 -6.51
CA LEU A 131 -16.03 5.17 -7.23
C LEU A 131 -16.00 6.38 -6.29
N VAL A 132 -16.98 6.49 -5.39
CA VAL A 132 -17.07 7.57 -4.40
C VAL A 132 -15.93 7.47 -3.39
N GLY A 133 -15.60 6.26 -2.94
CA GLY A 133 -14.48 6.02 -2.04
C GLY A 133 -13.14 6.44 -2.66
N TYR A 134 -12.92 6.12 -3.94
CA TYR A 134 -11.71 6.55 -4.64
C TYR A 134 -11.64 8.07 -4.77
N ALA A 135 -12.74 8.73 -5.12
CA ALA A 135 -12.81 10.19 -5.15
C ALA A 135 -12.50 10.81 -3.77
N ALA A 136 -13.00 10.21 -2.68
CA ALA A 136 -12.69 10.62 -1.32
C ALA A 136 -11.20 10.46 -0.98
N VAL A 137 -10.56 9.34 -1.38
CA VAL A 137 -9.12 9.13 -1.20
C VAL A 137 -8.31 10.19 -1.95
N VAL A 138 -8.64 10.45 -3.23
CA VAL A 138 -7.99 11.50 -4.04
C VAL A 138 -8.15 12.86 -3.36
N PHE A 139 -9.36 13.20 -2.90
CA PHE A 139 -9.63 14.45 -2.20
C PHE A 139 -8.80 14.60 -0.92
N LEU A 140 -8.69 13.54 -0.12
CA LEU A 140 -7.87 13.55 1.11
C LEU A 140 -6.38 13.74 0.79
N PHE A 141 -5.87 13.07 -0.24
CA PHE A 141 -4.47 13.18 -0.70
C PHE A 141 -4.13 14.52 -1.36
N ALA A 142 -5.11 15.17 -1.98
CA ALA A 142 -4.95 16.49 -2.59
C ALA A 142 -5.09 17.64 -1.57
N GLY A 143 -5.95 17.48 -0.55
CA GLY A 143 -6.21 18.49 0.48
C GLY A 143 -5.37 18.29 1.74
N ARG A 144 -6.01 17.77 2.80
CA ARG A 144 -5.47 17.72 4.18
C ARG A 144 -4.11 17.02 4.29
N ILE A 145 -3.85 16.01 3.47
CA ILE A 145 -2.57 15.28 3.50
C ILE A 145 -1.46 16.11 2.87
N TRP A 146 -1.77 16.86 1.81
CA TRP A 146 -0.81 17.76 1.18
C TRP A 146 -0.45 18.94 2.09
N GLU A 147 -1.42 19.48 2.83
CA GLU A 147 -1.19 20.52 3.84
C GLU A 147 -0.19 20.06 4.92
N ASN A 148 -0.31 18.81 5.39
CA ASN A 148 0.64 18.23 6.35
C ASN A 148 2.02 18.01 5.70
N ALA A 149 2.05 17.50 4.47
CA ALA A 149 3.29 17.26 3.74
C ALA A 149 4.07 18.55 3.42
N ALA A 150 3.39 19.70 3.35
CA ALA A 150 4.04 21.00 3.15
C ALA A 150 4.94 21.41 4.33
N GLN A 151 4.73 20.83 5.52
CA GLN A 151 5.57 21.07 6.70
C GLN A 151 6.80 20.16 6.78
N LEU A 152 6.92 19.17 5.87
CA LEU A 152 8.05 18.26 5.82
C LEU A 152 9.26 18.87 5.10
N SER A 153 10.43 18.27 5.33
CA SER A 153 11.64 18.62 4.58
C SER A 153 11.45 18.40 3.06
N ASP A 154 12.14 19.19 2.23
CA ASP A 154 11.95 19.15 0.77
C ASP A 154 12.16 17.75 0.17
N ARG A 155 13.14 16.98 0.68
CA ARG A 155 13.39 15.60 0.22
C ARG A 155 12.23 14.66 0.55
N GLN A 156 11.63 14.79 1.74
CA GLN A 156 10.48 13.98 2.12
C GLN A 156 9.21 14.41 1.40
N ARG A 157 9.00 15.70 1.18
CA ARG A 157 7.87 16.20 0.38
C ARG A 157 7.94 15.65 -1.04
N LEU A 158 9.13 15.58 -1.63
CA LEU A 158 9.34 14.94 -2.94
C LEU A 158 9.08 13.43 -2.91
N LEU A 159 9.55 12.72 -1.87
CA LEU A 159 9.26 11.30 -1.67
C LEU A 159 7.75 11.05 -1.57
N HIS A 160 7.06 11.83 -0.74
CA HIS A 160 5.62 11.75 -0.57
C HIS A 160 4.87 12.05 -1.87
N TRP A 161 5.26 13.10 -2.60
CA TRP A 161 4.65 13.44 -3.89
C TRP A 161 4.77 12.29 -4.89
N LYS A 162 5.95 11.66 -4.99
CA LYS A 162 6.16 10.49 -5.85
C LYS A 162 5.34 9.28 -5.38
N ALA A 163 5.37 8.97 -4.08
CA ALA A 163 4.63 7.86 -3.50
C ALA A 163 3.11 8.02 -3.70
N ARG A 164 2.60 9.23 -3.47
CA ARG A 164 1.19 9.60 -3.66
C ARG A 164 0.77 9.43 -5.10
N ASN A 165 1.51 10.02 -6.03
CA ASN A 165 1.12 9.95 -7.44
C ASN A 165 1.22 8.52 -7.98
N LEU A 166 2.24 7.76 -7.57
CA LEU A 166 2.35 6.33 -7.90
C LEU A 166 1.16 5.55 -7.33
N PHE A 167 0.85 5.73 -6.05
CA PHE A 167 -0.26 5.03 -5.39
C PHE A 167 -1.61 5.38 -6.05
N LEU A 168 -1.92 6.67 -6.21
CA LEU A 168 -3.17 7.11 -6.84
C LEU A 168 -3.27 6.63 -8.29
N PHE A 169 -2.16 6.62 -9.04
CA PHE A 169 -2.15 6.09 -10.40
C PHE A 169 -2.45 4.59 -10.43
N LEU A 170 -1.75 3.79 -9.61
CA LEU A 170 -1.99 2.35 -9.52
C LEU A 170 -3.43 2.05 -9.06
N PHE A 171 -3.95 2.83 -8.10
CA PHE A 171 -5.30 2.65 -7.58
C PHE A 171 -6.36 3.05 -8.60
N GLY A 172 -6.16 4.16 -9.31
CA GLY A 172 -7.01 4.55 -10.43
C GLY A 172 -7.06 3.48 -11.52
N MET A 173 -5.91 2.88 -11.86
CA MET A 173 -5.86 1.75 -12.79
C MET A 173 -6.64 0.54 -12.27
N LEU A 174 -6.53 0.23 -10.97
CA LEU A 174 -7.31 -0.84 -10.35
C LEU A 174 -8.82 -0.56 -10.39
N ILE A 175 -9.26 0.68 -10.19
CA ILE A 175 -10.68 1.06 -10.31
C ILE A 175 -11.17 0.85 -11.73
N VAL A 176 -10.43 1.33 -12.73
CA VAL A 176 -10.79 1.14 -14.15
C VAL A 176 -10.86 -0.34 -14.50
N PHE A 177 -9.89 -1.13 -14.03
CA PHE A 177 -9.89 -2.58 -14.18
C PHE A 177 -11.13 -3.22 -13.53
N GLY A 178 -11.45 -2.87 -12.29
CA GLY A 178 -12.64 -3.40 -11.60
C GLY A 178 -13.95 -3.07 -12.31
N VAL A 179 -14.10 -1.85 -12.84
CA VAL A 179 -15.28 -1.49 -13.65
C VAL A 179 -15.34 -2.30 -14.95
N ALA A 180 -14.20 -2.52 -15.62
CA ALA A 180 -14.15 -3.33 -16.83
C ALA A 180 -14.55 -4.80 -16.56
N VAL A 181 -14.11 -5.38 -15.43
CA VAL A 181 -14.53 -6.71 -14.99
C VAL A 181 -16.02 -6.73 -14.68
N PHE A 182 -16.54 -5.74 -13.97
CA PHE A 182 -17.96 -5.68 -13.58
C PHE A 182 -18.94 -5.63 -14.77
N VAL A 183 -18.52 -5.10 -15.92
CA VAL A 183 -19.34 -5.05 -17.14
C VAL A 183 -19.01 -6.16 -18.14
N ASP A 184 -18.31 -7.22 -17.69
CA ASP A 184 -17.87 -8.37 -18.49
C ASP A 184 -17.08 -7.99 -19.75
N LEU A 185 -16.28 -6.92 -19.68
CA LEU A 185 -15.50 -6.46 -20.84
C LEU A 185 -14.29 -7.35 -21.13
N LEU A 186 -13.80 -8.08 -20.13
CA LEU A 186 -12.59 -8.90 -20.20
C LEU A 186 -12.94 -10.37 -20.01
N ASP A 187 -12.30 -11.24 -20.79
CA ASP A 187 -12.42 -12.68 -20.58
C ASP A 187 -11.67 -13.12 -19.29
N PRO A 188 -11.95 -14.32 -18.75
CA PRO A 188 -11.35 -14.77 -17.50
C PRO A 188 -9.82 -14.87 -17.52
N PHE A 189 -9.22 -15.21 -18.66
CA PHE A 189 -7.77 -15.33 -18.77
C PHE A 189 -7.11 -13.96 -18.76
N VAL A 190 -7.61 -13.01 -19.56
CA VAL A 190 -7.12 -11.62 -19.55
C VAL A 190 -7.34 -10.98 -18.19
N THR A 191 -8.47 -11.24 -17.54
CA THR A 191 -8.75 -10.78 -16.17
C THR A 191 -7.69 -11.26 -15.20
N ALA A 192 -7.34 -12.55 -15.20
CA ALA A 192 -6.32 -13.11 -14.33
C ALA A 192 -4.92 -12.51 -14.59
N VAL A 193 -4.53 -12.35 -15.86
CA VAL A 193 -3.23 -11.78 -16.24
C VAL A 193 -3.11 -10.32 -15.82
N VAL A 194 -4.12 -9.50 -16.14
CA VAL A 194 -4.13 -8.07 -15.82
C VAL A 194 -4.18 -7.88 -14.31
N LYS A 195 -5.02 -8.62 -13.58
CA LYS A 195 -5.07 -8.58 -12.10
C LYS A 195 -3.69 -8.90 -11.50
N CYS A 196 -3.08 -10.02 -11.90
CA CYS A 196 -1.76 -10.41 -11.40
C CYS A 196 -0.71 -9.33 -11.66
N TYR A 197 -0.70 -8.73 -12.84
CA TYR A 197 0.22 -7.64 -13.17
C TYR A 197 0.02 -6.42 -12.26
N ILE A 198 -1.23 -5.97 -12.08
CA ILE A 198 -1.57 -4.84 -11.21
C ILE A 198 -1.16 -5.14 -9.76
N ASP A 199 -1.47 -6.34 -9.27
CA ASP A 199 -1.15 -6.76 -7.91
C ASP A 199 0.36 -6.79 -7.64
N VAL A 200 1.14 -7.28 -8.61
CA VAL A 200 2.60 -7.28 -8.53
C VAL A 200 3.13 -5.84 -8.49
N LEU A 201 2.61 -4.94 -9.32
CA LEU A 201 3.00 -3.53 -9.28
C LEU A 201 2.67 -2.89 -7.94
N PHE A 202 1.52 -3.18 -7.36
CA PHE A 202 1.13 -2.65 -6.05
C PHE A 202 2.06 -3.13 -4.94
N ARG A 203 2.31 -4.43 -4.87
CA ARG A 203 3.06 -5.03 -3.75
C ARG A 203 4.56 -4.88 -3.96
N VAL A 204 5.07 -5.40 -5.06
CA VAL A 204 6.51 -5.40 -5.38
C VAL A 204 6.97 -4.02 -5.84
N GLY A 205 6.20 -3.34 -6.69
CA GLY A 205 6.57 -2.02 -7.19
C GLY A 205 6.60 -0.96 -6.08
N PHE A 206 5.57 -0.91 -5.23
CA PHE A 206 5.54 0.03 -4.11
C PHE A 206 6.60 -0.30 -3.03
N ALA A 207 6.80 -1.59 -2.72
CA ALA A 207 7.87 -2.00 -1.82
C ALA A 207 9.24 -1.63 -2.38
N GLY A 208 9.52 -1.95 -3.64
CA GLY A 208 10.77 -1.59 -4.32
C GLY A 208 11.01 -0.09 -4.33
N PHE A 209 9.97 0.71 -4.59
CA PHE A 209 10.03 2.17 -4.51
C PHE A 209 10.45 2.65 -3.10
N LEU A 210 9.87 2.10 -2.04
CA LEU A 210 10.23 2.50 -0.66
C LEU A 210 11.63 2.06 -0.27
N PHE A 211 12.05 0.85 -0.65
CA PHE A 211 13.42 0.37 -0.43
C PHE A 211 14.46 1.23 -1.15
N ALA A 212 14.17 1.63 -2.40
CA ALA A 212 15.05 2.50 -3.17
C ALA A 212 15.21 3.90 -2.56
N ASN A 213 14.22 4.35 -1.78
CA ASN A 213 14.24 5.66 -1.12
C ASN A 213 14.45 5.56 0.41
N ALA A 214 14.92 4.42 0.91
CA ALA A 214 15.07 4.17 2.34
C ALA A 214 15.98 5.20 3.04
N SER A 215 17.03 5.69 2.37
CA SER A 215 17.95 6.70 2.93
C SER A 215 17.26 8.02 3.28
N VAL A 216 16.28 8.45 2.49
CA VAL A 216 15.50 9.68 2.75
C VAL A 216 14.66 9.54 4.03
N ILE A 217 14.23 8.32 4.33
CA ILE A 217 13.46 8.00 5.55
C ILE A 217 14.39 7.96 6.77
N GLU A 218 15.62 7.47 6.60
CA GLU A 218 16.65 7.45 7.65
C GLU A 218 17.12 8.87 8.03
N ASP A 219 17.31 9.75 7.05
CA ASP A 219 17.77 11.13 7.25
C ASP A 219 16.80 11.94 8.14
N ASP A 220 15.49 11.81 7.90
CA ASP A 220 14.47 12.48 8.72
C ASP A 220 14.42 11.96 10.15
N ALA A 221 14.47 10.63 10.33
CA ALA A 221 14.46 10.04 11.65
C ALA A 221 15.67 10.51 12.49
N SER A 222 16.81 10.74 11.83
CA SER A 222 17.99 11.34 12.42
C SER A 222 17.78 12.82 12.77
N GLY A 223 17.16 13.59 11.87
CA GLY A 223 16.81 15.01 12.08
C GLY A 223 15.84 15.24 13.25
N ALA A 224 14.78 14.44 13.33
CA ALA A 224 13.80 14.49 14.43
C ALA A 224 14.44 14.18 15.79
N LEU A 225 15.35 13.20 15.87
CA LEU A 225 16.09 12.88 17.10
C LEU A 225 17.04 14.00 17.55
N LEU A 226 17.63 14.73 16.61
CA LEU A 226 18.49 15.88 16.92
C LEU A 226 17.66 17.08 17.41
N ALA A 227 16.45 17.27 16.88
CA ALA A 227 15.52 18.31 17.32
C ALA A 227 14.88 18.01 18.69
N GLU A 228 14.68 16.74 19.05
CA GLU A 228 14.15 16.31 20.35
C GLU A 228 15.15 16.39 21.51
N ARG A 229 16.45 16.64 21.26
CA ARG A 229 17.43 16.90 22.32
C ARG A 229 17.14 18.27 22.95
N PRO A 230 16.70 18.35 24.23
CA PRO A 230 16.52 19.63 24.88
C PRO A 230 17.90 20.26 25.11
N GLY A 231 18.18 21.39 24.46
CA GLY A 231 19.21 22.37 24.84
C GLY A 231 20.55 21.82 25.35
N GLY A 232 21.44 21.42 24.43
CA GLY A 232 22.85 21.20 24.74
C GLY A 232 23.63 22.52 24.84
N GLY A 233 23.61 23.13 26.04
CA GLY A 233 24.69 23.94 26.62
C GLY A 233 25.35 25.05 25.78
N GLY A 234 24.74 26.23 25.74
CA GLY A 234 25.50 27.47 25.54
C GLY A 234 26.24 27.84 26.83
N GLY A 235 27.53 27.50 26.90
CA GLY A 235 28.41 27.88 28.00
C GLY A 235 28.58 29.40 28.07
N GLY A 236 27.90 30.03 29.01
CA GLY A 236 28.22 31.39 29.45
C GLY A 236 29.40 31.35 30.41
N GLU A 237 30.55 31.86 29.97
CA GLU A 237 31.69 32.18 30.83
C GLU A 237 31.25 33.17 31.91
N THR A 238 31.25 32.72 33.17
CA THR A 238 31.25 33.62 34.33
C THR A 238 32.71 34.04 34.60
N PRO A 239 33.04 35.34 34.58
CA PRO A 239 34.38 35.79 34.91
C PRO A 239 34.65 35.63 36.42
N PRO A 240 35.92 35.39 36.82
CA PRO A 240 36.26 35.10 38.20
C PRO A 240 36.07 36.34 39.08
N LYS A 241 35.33 36.15 40.18
CA LYS A 241 35.14 37.16 41.23
C LYS A 241 36.45 37.31 42.00
N ALA A 242 37.07 38.48 41.92
CA ALA A 242 38.25 38.83 42.72
C ALA A 242 37.91 38.83 44.22
N ALA A 243 38.81 38.25 45.00
CA ALA A 243 38.74 38.24 46.46
C ALA A 243 39.25 39.59 47.02
N THR A 244 38.41 40.21 47.85
CA THR A 244 38.78 41.12 48.95
C THR A 244 37.63 41.19 49.93
#